data_AF-A0A078B5X7-F1
#
_entry.id   AF-A0A078B5X7-F1
#
_cell.length_a   1.000
_cell.length_b   1.000
_cell.length_c   1.000
_cell.angle_alpha   90.00
_cell.angle_beta   90.00
_cell.angle_gamma   90.00
#
_symmetry.space_group_name_H-M   'P 1'
#
loop_
_entity.id
_entity.type
_entity.pdbx_description
1 polymer ?
#
loop_
_entity_poly.entity_id
_entity_poly.type
_entity_poly.pdbx_seq_one_letter_code
_entity_poly.pdbx_strand_id
1 'polypeptide(L)'
;MRQILKDENPDLVVSTGDNVFASCSEAQVPGWYASKYSKFVQPMIDLNIPWAITTGNHDIEGDLDQVRISALDRSYMLSQTLPPAGDFHLDFNYILPIYDHNGKNIAYRLWFLDSGADDCLDTEGYDCFRQDQINWVKQESTKISNTDPSKGKGMMLFHIPLQQYMSLVNENEYYGLFGEWVCCQEVDTGMFKVIQDYKTVDWITCGHDHNNDYYGQYQGLNLAYGRKTGYMHYGPSDLKHGARVFEIQIAPIYKVKTWIRNEDSTIDYQSQKTKKQIFLPNQKFCGASINSLNFLKEFGLDKWISQKNKQNI
;
A
#
# COMPACT_ATOMS: atom_id res chain seq x y z
N MET A 1 -3.90 16.53 -3.27
CA MET A 1 -3.25 15.93 -4.47
C MET A 1 -2.61 16.96 -5.40
N ARG A 2 -3.35 17.89 -6.05
CA ARG A 2 -2.74 18.83 -7.03
C ARG A 2 -1.51 19.58 -6.54
N GLN A 3 -1.53 20.07 -5.29
CA GLN A 3 -0.38 20.79 -4.73
C GLN A 3 0.85 19.87 -4.62
N ILE A 4 0.67 18.67 -4.07
CA ILE A 4 1.70 17.63 -3.96
C ILE A 4 2.33 17.32 -5.33
N LEU A 5 1.50 17.10 -6.35
CA LEU A 5 1.96 16.79 -7.70
C LEU A 5 2.75 17.94 -8.34
N LYS A 6 2.39 19.20 -8.06
CA LYS A 6 3.14 20.37 -8.53
C LYS A 6 4.47 20.53 -7.80
N ASP A 7 4.50 20.27 -6.49
CA ASP A 7 5.69 20.43 -5.67
C ASP A 7 6.75 19.34 -5.96
N GLU A 8 6.29 18.12 -6.22
CA GLU A 8 7.18 16.96 -6.45
C GLU A 8 7.45 16.67 -7.93
N ASN A 9 6.53 17.03 -8.83
CA ASN A 9 6.63 16.75 -10.27
C ASN A 9 7.11 15.32 -10.58
N PRO A 10 6.40 14.28 -10.08
CA PRO A 10 6.88 12.90 -10.15
C PRO A 10 6.81 12.32 -11.57
N ASP A 11 7.72 11.38 -11.87
CA ASP A 11 7.71 10.61 -13.13
C ASP A 11 6.52 9.64 -13.21
N LEU A 12 6.01 9.18 -12.06
CA LEU A 12 4.89 8.25 -11.94
C LEU A 12 4.21 8.45 -10.59
N VAL A 13 2.87 8.43 -10.58
CA VAL A 13 2.08 8.28 -9.36
C VAL A 13 1.65 6.83 -9.21
N VAL A 14 1.82 6.26 -8.02
CA VAL A 14 1.25 4.95 -7.69
C VAL A 14 0.20 5.09 -6.60
N SER A 15 -0.97 4.50 -6.84
CA SER A 15 -2.01 4.34 -5.84
C SER A 15 -2.09 2.87 -5.39
N THR A 16 -1.98 2.65 -4.08
CA THR A 16 -2.00 1.32 -3.47
C THR A 16 -3.41 0.84 -3.15
N GLY A 17 -4.46 1.33 -3.82
CA GLY A 17 -5.85 0.96 -3.53
C GLY A 17 -6.62 1.99 -2.74
N ASP A 18 -7.90 1.70 -2.49
CA ASP A 18 -8.92 2.63 -2.00
C ASP A 18 -8.94 3.93 -2.79
N ASN A 19 -8.87 3.78 -4.12
CA ASN A 19 -8.90 4.89 -5.07
C ASN A 19 -10.23 5.64 -4.96
N VAL A 20 -11.31 4.90 -4.71
CA VAL A 20 -12.63 5.42 -4.38
C VAL A 20 -13.18 4.64 -3.18
N PHE A 21 -13.55 5.36 -2.13
CA PHE A 21 -14.29 4.78 -1.02
C PHE A 21 -15.75 4.50 -1.43
N ALA A 22 -16.09 3.26 -1.75
CA ALA A 22 -17.41 2.87 -2.27
C ALA A 22 -18.36 2.29 -1.20
N SER A 23 -18.00 2.30 0.09
CA SER A 23 -18.89 1.93 1.20
C SER A 23 -19.96 2.99 1.48
N CYS A 24 -20.87 3.25 0.54
CA CYS A 24 -22.04 4.10 0.77
C CYS A 24 -23.25 3.70 -0.07
N SER A 25 -24.45 4.10 0.36
CA SER A 25 -25.72 3.68 -0.27
C SER A 25 -25.85 4.08 -1.74
N GLU A 26 -25.21 5.17 -2.15
CA GLU A 26 -25.23 5.65 -3.54
C GLU A 26 -24.28 4.87 -4.45
N ALA A 27 -23.30 4.16 -3.89
CA ALA A 27 -22.24 3.52 -4.67
C ALA A 27 -22.72 2.40 -5.58
N GLN A 28 -23.91 1.88 -5.32
CA GLN A 28 -24.56 0.83 -6.12
C GLN A 28 -25.27 1.39 -7.37
N VAL A 29 -25.37 2.71 -7.52
CA VAL A 29 -25.97 3.33 -8.71
C VAL A 29 -25.03 3.15 -9.91
N PRO A 30 -25.49 2.60 -11.05
CA PRO A 30 -24.63 2.41 -12.22
C PRO A 30 -23.96 3.70 -12.69
N GLY A 31 -22.64 3.63 -12.86
CA GLY A 31 -21.77 4.76 -13.22
C GLY A 31 -21.28 5.59 -12.03
N TRP A 32 -21.68 5.27 -10.80
CA TRP A 32 -21.26 6.02 -9.61
C TRP A 32 -19.75 5.93 -9.41
N TYR A 33 -19.17 4.73 -9.41
CA TYR A 33 -17.73 4.54 -9.20
C TYR A 33 -16.94 5.30 -10.27
N ALA A 34 -17.30 5.12 -11.55
CA ALA A 34 -16.65 5.82 -12.66
C ALA A 34 -16.69 7.35 -12.50
N SER A 35 -17.81 7.89 -12.00
CA SER A 35 -17.94 9.34 -11.74
C SER A 35 -16.98 9.82 -10.65
N LYS A 36 -16.71 9.03 -9.60
CA LYS A 36 -15.76 9.39 -8.53
C LYS A 36 -14.32 9.17 -8.99
N TYR A 37 -14.07 8.06 -9.67
CA TYR A 37 -12.76 7.70 -10.20
C TYR A 37 -12.23 8.78 -11.16
N SER A 38 -13.09 9.33 -12.03
CA SER A 38 -12.69 10.44 -12.91
C SER A 38 -12.15 11.66 -12.14
N LYS A 39 -12.71 11.96 -10.95
CA LYS A 39 -12.24 13.05 -10.09
C LYS A 39 -10.92 12.71 -9.40
N PHE A 40 -10.72 11.44 -9.05
CA PHE A 40 -9.48 10.94 -8.49
C PHE A 40 -8.31 11.11 -9.47
N VAL A 41 -8.50 10.75 -10.75
CA VAL A 41 -7.43 10.85 -11.77
C VAL A 41 -7.27 12.25 -12.37
N GLN A 42 -8.27 13.13 -12.26
CA GLN A 42 -8.24 14.46 -12.89
C GLN A 42 -6.99 15.30 -12.57
N PRO A 43 -6.46 15.35 -11.32
CA PRO A 43 -5.22 16.06 -11.02
C PRO A 43 -4.02 15.57 -11.84
N MET A 44 -3.93 14.27 -12.09
CA MET A 44 -2.84 13.64 -12.84
C MET A 44 -2.98 13.91 -14.34
N ILE A 45 -4.23 13.86 -14.85
CA ILE A 45 -4.56 14.24 -16.23
C ILE A 45 -4.16 15.69 -16.51
N ASP A 46 -4.60 16.63 -15.66
CA ASP A 46 -4.36 18.06 -15.90
C ASP A 46 -2.88 18.46 -15.82
N LEU A 47 -2.08 17.69 -15.09
CA LEU A 47 -0.64 17.89 -14.96
C LEU A 47 0.18 17.01 -15.90
N ASN A 48 -0.49 16.19 -16.73
CA ASN A 48 0.12 15.24 -17.65
C ASN A 48 1.13 14.28 -16.95
N ILE A 49 0.73 13.76 -15.79
CA ILE A 49 1.53 12.82 -14.98
C ILE A 49 0.91 11.43 -15.14
N PRO A 50 1.68 10.41 -15.55
CA PRO A 50 1.18 9.05 -15.66
C PRO A 50 0.99 8.43 -14.26
N TRP A 51 0.13 7.42 -14.19
CA TRP A 51 -0.12 6.69 -12.94
C TRP A 51 -0.30 5.21 -13.14
N ALA A 52 -0.18 4.43 -12.06
CA ALA A 52 -0.52 3.03 -12.01
C ALA A 52 -1.22 2.73 -10.68
N ILE A 53 -2.17 1.79 -10.68
CA ILE A 53 -2.94 1.46 -9.47
C ILE A 53 -2.99 -0.04 -9.18
N THR A 54 -3.29 -0.36 -7.93
CA THR A 54 -4.00 -1.59 -7.54
C THR A 54 -5.31 -1.19 -6.86
N THR A 55 -6.11 -2.16 -6.43
CA THR A 55 -7.36 -1.95 -5.68
C THR A 55 -7.18 -2.19 -4.19
N GLY A 56 -8.02 -1.52 -3.40
CA GLY A 56 -8.22 -1.79 -1.98
C GLY A 56 -9.59 -2.39 -1.69
N ASN A 57 -9.84 -2.72 -0.43
CA ASN A 57 -11.09 -3.33 -0.01
C ASN A 57 -12.30 -2.42 -0.29
N HIS A 58 -12.13 -1.10 -0.22
CA HIS A 58 -13.22 -0.16 -0.46
C HIS A 58 -13.52 0.09 -1.94
N ASP A 59 -12.63 -0.30 -2.85
CA ASP A 59 -12.85 -0.08 -4.29
C ASP A 59 -13.97 -0.98 -4.83
N ILE A 60 -14.17 -2.16 -4.24
CA ILE A 60 -15.06 -3.21 -4.77
C ILE A 60 -16.45 -3.24 -4.12
N GLU A 61 -16.76 -2.26 -3.27
CA GLU A 61 -18.04 -2.15 -2.56
C GLU A 61 -19.12 -1.40 -3.37
N GLY A 62 -18.79 -0.93 -4.57
CA GLY A 62 -19.65 -0.13 -5.43
C GLY A 62 -20.35 -0.91 -6.55
N ASP A 63 -20.66 -0.19 -7.63
CA ASP A 63 -21.35 -0.72 -8.82
C ASP A 63 -20.42 -1.48 -9.79
N LEU A 64 -19.11 -1.49 -9.54
CA LEU A 64 -18.10 -2.15 -10.36
C LEU A 64 -17.32 -3.19 -9.56
N ASP A 65 -17.05 -4.33 -10.20
CA ASP A 65 -16.10 -5.33 -9.72
C ASP A 65 -14.64 -4.95 -10.10
N GLN A 66 -13.66 -5.70 -9.56
CA GLN A 66 -12.23 -5.46 -9.80
C GLN A 66 -11.88 -5.43 -11.29
N VAL A 67 -12.42 -6.36 -12.08
CA VAL A 67 -12.15 -6.47 -13.53
C VAL A 67 -12.63 -5.22 -14.26
N ARG A 68 -13.82 -4.71 -13.92
CA ARG A 68 -14.38 -3.48 -14.49
C ARG A 68 -13.63 -2.24 -14.03
N ILE A 69 -13.16 -2.19 -12.79
CA ILE A 69 -12.31 -1.10 -12.29
C ILE A 69 -10.97 -1.09 -13.05
N SER A 70 -10.35 -2.25 -13.25
CA SER A 70 -9.13 -2.42 -14.03
C SER A 70 -9.32 -1.96 -15.47
N ALA A 71 -10.43 -2.37 -16.12
CA ALA A 71 -10.76 -1.92 -17.46
C ALA A 71 -11.04 -0.40 -17.55
N LEU A 72 -11.71 0.17 -16.54
CA LEU A 72 -11.97 1.60 -16.45
C LEU A 72 -10.67 2.40 -16.34
N ASP A 73 -9.77 2.03 -15.43
CA ASP A 73 -8.49 2.73 -15.27
C ASP A 73 -7.65 2.68 -16.56
N ARG A 74 -7.52 1.49 -17.16
CA ARG A 74 -6.78 1.31 -18.42
C ARG A 74 -7.40 2.02 -19.63
N SER A 75 -8.64 2.54 -19.51
CA SER A 75 -9.25 3.35 -20.56
C SER A 75 -8.67 4.76 -20.64
N TYR A 76 -7.99 5.22 -19.59
CA TYR A 76 -7.32 6.52 -19.57
C TYR A 76 -5.94 6.44 -20.23
N MET A 77 -5.65 7.36 -21.16
CA MET A 77 -4.40 7.37 -21.95
C MET A 77 -3.12 7.43 -21.10
N LEU A 78 -3.17 8.06 -19.93
CA LEU A 78 -2.02 8.23 -19.04
C LEU A 78 -1.87 7.10 -18.01
N SER A 79 -2.85 6.19 -17.91
CA SER A 79 -2.72 5.01 -17.05
C SER A 79 -1.64 4.08 -17.60
N GLN A 80 -0.77 3.62 -16.70
CA GLN A 80 0.28 2.62 -16.90
C GLN A 80 -0.09 1.27 -16.27
N THR A 81 -1.29 1.16 -15.69
CA THR A 81 -1.80 -0.11 -15.17
C THR A 81 -1.91 -1.12 -16.31
N LEU A 82 -1.43 -2.34 -16.07
CA LEU A 82 -1.44 -3.39 -17.08
C LEU A 82 -2.59 -4.39 -16.82
N PRO A 83 -2.98 -5.17 -17.84
CA PRO A 83 -3.75 -6.39 -17.64
C PRO A 83 -3.11 -7.32 -16.61
N PRO A 84 -3.91 -8.07 -15.84
CA PRO A 84 -3.36 -9.09 -14.97
C PRO A 84 -2.50 -10.05 -15.80
N ALA A 85 -1.36 -10.45 -15.23
CA ALA A 85 -0.35 -11.27 -15.90
C ALA A 85 -0.80 -12.73 -16.13
N GLY A 86 -1.99 -13.09 -15.65
CA GLY A 86 -2.54 -14.43 -15.69
C GLY A 86 -3.99 -14.44 -15.20
N ASP A 87 -4.54 -15.65 -15.14
CA ASP A 87 -5.85 -15.91 -14.54
C ASP A 87 -5.64 -16.16 -13.04
N PHE A 88 -6.09 -15.21 -12.22
CA PHE A 88 -5.88 -15.19 -10.77
C PHE A 88 -7.22 -15.11 -10.05
N HIS A 89 -7.25 -15.56 -8.80
CA HIS A 89 -8.42 -15.39 -7.93
C HIS A 89 -8.74 -13.91 -7.64
N LEU A 90 -7.72 -13.06 -7.64
CA LEU A 90 -7.79 -11.61 -7.42
C LEU A 90 -7.20 -10.89 -8.64
N ASP A 91 -7.72 -9.73 -9.05
CA ASP A 91 -7.21 -9.01 -10.24
C ASP A 91 -5.91 -8.22 -9.91
N PHE A 92 -5.54 -7.20 -10.68
CA PHE A 92 -4.43 -6.26 -10.46
C PHE A 92 -3.05 -6.88 -10.15
N ASN A 93 -2.79 -8.08 -10.65
CA ASN A 93 -1.52 -8.80 -10.52
C ASN A 93 -0.65 -8.58 -11.76
N TYR A 94 0.23 -7.58 -11.74
CA TYR A 94 1.07 -7.22 -12.91
C TYR A 94 2.43 -6.63 -12.50
N ILE A 95 3.35 -6.59 -13.46
CA ILE A 95 4.69 -6.03 -13.27
C ILE A 95 4.87 -4.87 -14.25
N LEU A 96 5.12 -3.67 -13.73
CA LEU A 96 5.48 -2.50 -14.53
C LEU A 96 7.01 -2.37 -14.57
N PRO A 97 7.66 -2.63 -15.72
CA PRO A 97 9.10 -2.46 -15.86
C PRO A 97 9.46 -0.98 -16.02
N ILE A 98 10.46 -0.52 -15.27
CA ILE A 98 11.09 0.77 -15.47
C ILE A 98 12.41 0.55 -16.20
N TYR A 99 12.51 1.12 -17.40
CA TYR A 99 13.69 0.98 -18.24
C TYR A 99 14.77 2.00 -17.87
N ASP A 100 16.01 1.69 -18.22
CA ASP A 100 17.09 2.67 -18.20
C ASP A 100 16.80 3.84 -19.17
N HIS A 101 17.58 4.92 -19.06
CA HIS A 101 17.44 6.11 -19.91
C HIS A 101 17.48 5.80 -21.41
N ASN A 102 18.10 4.68 -21.81
CA ASN A 102 18.22 4.28 -23.21
C ASN A 102 17.08 3.35 -23.67
N GLY A 103 16.14 3.01 -22.79
CA GLY A 103 15.02 2.12 -23.07
C GLY A 103 15.42 0.66 -23.31
N LYS A 104 16.67 0.27 -22.99
CA LYS A 104 17.21 -1.03 -23.43
C LYS A 104 17.08 -2.11 -22.37
N ASN A 105 17.38 -1.76 -21.12
CA ASN A 105 17.38 -2.72 -20.02
C ASN A 105 16.36 -2.32 -18.97
N ILE A 106 15.71 -3.32 -18.35
CA ILE A 106 14.89 -3.10 -17.18
C ILE A 106 15.83 -2.79 -16.01
N ALA A 107 15.67 -1.60 -15.45
CA ALA A 107 16.49 -1.06 -14.37
C ALA A 107 15.83 -1.19 -12.99
N TYR A 108 14.50 -1.23 -12.96
CA TYR A 108 13.68 -1.39 -11.76
C TYR A 108 12.35 -2.07 -12.11
N ARG A 109 11.74 -2.79 -11.16
CA ARG A 109 10.42 -3.41 -11.35
C ARG A 109 9.45 -3.01 -10.25
N LEU A 110 8.28 -2.54 -10.64
CA LEU A 110 7.15 -2.32 -9.74
C LEU A 110 6.21 -3.52 -9.87
N TRP A 111 5.99 -4.22 -8.76
CA TRP A 111 5.14 -5.40 -8.68
C TRP A 111 3.83 -5.02 -8.02
N PHE A 112 2.76 -5.00 -8.79
CA PHE A 112 1.42 -4.72 -8.30
C PHE A 112 0.72 -6.04 -8.02
N LEU A 113 0.15 -6.14 -6.82
CA LEU A 113 -0.68 -7.26 -6.44
C LEU A 113 -1.97 -6.75 -5.81
N ASP A 114 -3.05 -7.48 -6.05
CA ASP A 114 -4.28 -7.32 -5.30
C ASP A 114 -4.19 -8.11 -4.00
N SER A 115 -4.34 -7.42 -2.88
CA SER A 115 -4.35 -8.02 -1.54
C SER A 115 -5.72 -8.54 -1.13
N GLY A 116 -6.75 -8.33 -1.96
CA GLY A 116 -8.12 -8.71 -1.69
C GLY A 116 -8.87 -7.68 -0.86
N ALA A 117 -9.98 -8.12 -0.27
CA ALA A 117 -10.82 -7.28 0.59
C ALA A 117 -10.98 -7.92 1.96
N ASP A 118 -11.88 -8.88 2.08
CA ASP A 118 -12.24 -9.53 3.33
C ASP A 118 -12.16 -11.06 3.18
N ASP A 119 -11.92 -11.71 4.31
CA ASP A 119 -11.86 -13.14 4.57
C ASP A 119 -10.83 -13.91 3.72
N CYS A 120 -10.02 -14.73 4.38
CA CYS A 120 -9.03 -15.56 3.71
C CYS A 120 -9.12 -17.01 4.18
N LEU A 121 -9.28 -17.94 3.23
CA LEU A 121 -9.19 -19.40 3.47
C LEU A 121 -10.03 -19.84 4.69
N ASP A 122 -11.32 -19.49 4.69
CA ASP A 122 -12.28 -19.76 5.78
C ASP A 122 -11.97 -19.08 7.13
N THR A 123 -11.09 -18.06 7.14
CA THR A 123 -10.75 -17.26 8.32
C THR A 123 -11.33 -15.85 8.17
N GLU A 124 -12.11 -15.41 9.16
CA GLU A 124 -12.68 -14.05 9.21
C GLU A 124 -11.58 -13.02 9.45
N GLY A 125 -11.54 -11.97 8.64
CA GLY A 125 -10.57 -10.88 8.77
C GLY A 125 -10.27 -10.20 7.45
N TYR A 126 -9.16 -9.47 7.34
CA TYR A 126 -8.72 -8.95 6.05
C TYR A 126 -8.08 -10.06 5.21
N ASP A 127 -8.27 -9.96 3.90
CA ASP A 127 -7.89 -11.02 2.97
C ASP A 127 -6.35 -11.24 2.90
N CYS A 128 -5.92 -12.25 2.17
CA CYS A 128 -4.53 -12.69 2.04
C CYS A 128 -4.16 -13.00 0.58
N PHE A 129 -2.86 -13.01 0.28
CA PHE A 129 -2.39 -13.47 -1.02
C PHE A 129 -2.67 -14.96 -1.25
N ARG A 130 -3.29 -15.27 -2.38
CA ARG A 130 -3.65 -16.64 -2.78
C ARG A 130 -2.44 -17.40 -3.35
N GLN A 131 -2.53 -18.74 -3.36
CA GLN A 131 -1.41 -19.59 -3.76
C GLN A 131 -1.00 -19.42 -5.24
N ASP A 132 -1.92 -19.05 -6.11
CA ASP A 132 -1.66 -18.69 -7.50
C ASP A 132 -0.81 -17.42 -7.63
N GLN A 133 -1.09 -16.36 -6.86
CA GLN A 133 -0.27 -15.15 -6.79
C GLN A 133 1.12 -15.47 -6.25
N ILE A 134 1.21 -16.26 -5.16
CA ILE A 134 2.47 -16.73 -4.58
C ILE A 134 3.30 -17.50 -5.62
N ASN A 135 2.67 -18.41 -6.35
CA ASN A 135 3.33 -19.22 -7.38
C ASN A 135 3.79 -18.36 -8.56
N TRP A 136 2.97 -17.40 -8.97
CA TRP A 136 3.32 -16.46 -10.02
C TRP A 136 4.53 -15.61 -9.65
N VAL A 137 4.57 -15.04 -8.44
CA VAL A 137 5.73 -14.28 -7.96
C VAL A 137 6.99 -15.14 -7.98
N LYS A 138 6.93 -16.39 -7.53
CA LYS A 138 8.06 -17.34 -7.62
C LYS A 138 8.50 -17.53 -9.07
N GLN A 139 7.55 -17.84 -9.97
CA GLN A 139 7.83 -18.11 -11.38
C GLN A 139 8.45 -16.90 -12.08
N GLU A 140 7.88 -15.71 -11.95
CA GLU A 140 8.45 -14.48 -12.53
C GLU A 140 9.82 -14.16 -11.93
N SER A 141 9.99 -14.36 -10.62
CA SER A 141 11.29 -14.14 -9.98
C SER A 141 12.39 -15.06 -10.49
N THR A 142 12.07 -16.30 -10.89
CA THR A 142 13.03 -17.22 -11.50
C THR A 142 13.46 -16.82 -12.91
N LYS A 143 12.63 -16.06 -13.64
CA LYS A 143 12.97 -15.58 -14.97
C LYS A 143 13.99 -14.44 -14.92
N ILE A 144 14.14 -13.78 -13.77
CA ILE A 144 15.09 -12.69 -13.56
C ILE A 144 16.47 -13.27 -13.19
N SER A 145 17.37 -13.28 -14.17
CA SER A 145 18.74 -13.77 -14.00
C SER A 145 19.53 -12.92 -13.01
N ASN A 146 20.60 -13.49 -12.44
CA ASN A 146 21.49 -12.75 -11.54
C ASN A 146 22.28 -11.62 -12.23
N THR A 147 22.33 -11.61 -13.55
CA THR A 147 22.97 -10.56 -14.35
C THR A 147 21.99 -9.49 -14.84
N ASP A 148 20.69 -9.67 -14.58
CA ASP A 148 19.68 -8.66 -14.87
C ASP A 148 19.95 -7.39 -14.03
N PRO A 149 20.05 -6.20 -14.64
CA PRO A 149 20.38 -4.96 -13.93
C PRO A 149 19.41 -4.61 -12.79
N SER A 150 18.19 -5.12 -12.83
CA SER A 150 17.13 -4.90 -11.84
C SER A 150 16.95 -6.05 -10.86
N LYS A 151 17.81 -7.08 -10.89
CA LYS A 151 17.79 -8.16 -9.89
C LYS A 151 17.92 -7.56 -8.47
N GLY A 152 16.94 -7.85 -7.62
CA GLY A 152 16.90 -7.33 -6.24
C GLY A 152 16.64 -5.82 -6.13
N LYS A 153 16.22 -5.16 -7.22
CA LYS A 153 15.84 -3.74 -7.24
C LYS A 153 14.40 -3.64 -7.69
N GLY A 154 13.52 -3.32 -6.76
CA GLY A 154 12.11 -3.21 -7.08
C GLY A 154 11.27 -2.88 -5.87
N MET A 155 10.00 -2.64 -6.14
CA MET A 155 9.00 -2.38 -5.10
C MET A 155 7.80 -3.27 -5.33
N MET A 156 7.28 -3.86 -4.26
CA MET A 156 5.99 -4.54 -4.27
C MET A 156 4.92 -3.64 -3.65
N LEU A 157 3.79 -3.48 -4.33
CA LEU A 157 2.74 -2.52 -4.02
C LEU A 157 1.40 -3.24 -3.95
N PHE A 158 0.70 -3.09 -2.83
CA PHE A 158 -0.61 -3.68 -2.55
C PHE A 158 -1.33 -2.88 -1.47
N HIS A 159 -2.61 -3.15 -1.22
CA HIS A 159 -3.39 -2.32 -0.30
C HIS A 159 -3.23 -2.72 1.18
N ILE A 160 -3.61 -3.95 1.51
CA ILE A 160 -3.65 -4.47 2.88
C ILE A 160 -2.23 -4.85 3.33
N PRO A 161 -1.76 -4.37 4.50
CA PRO A 161 -0.40 -4.64 4.96
C PRO A 161 -0.14 -6.12 5.23
N LEU A 162 1.10 -6.56 5.03
CA LEU A 162 1.56 -7.85 5.54
C LEU A 162 1.66 -7.82 7.07
N GLN A 163 1.60 -8.98 7.71
CA GLN A 163 1.85 -9.11 9.15
C GLN A 163 3.24 -8.57 9.57
N GLN A 164 4.20 -8.52 8.65
CA GLN A 164 5.53 -7.98 8.94
C GLN A 164 5.56 -6.47 9.19
N TYR A 165 4.52 -5.72 8.82
CA TYR A 165 4.37 -4.32 9.27
C TYR A 165 4.14 -4.26 10.79
N MET A 166 3.28 -5.14 11.31
CA MET A 166 3.08 -5.32 12.75
C MET A 166 4.38 -5.79 13.43
N SER A 167 5.08 -6.76 12.85
CA SER A 167 6.37 -7.22 13.41
C SER A 167 7.43 -6.12 13.45
N LEU A 168 7.50 -5.26 12.42
CA LEU A 168 8.44 -4.14 12.37
C LEU A 168 8.29 -3.22 13.59
N VAL A 169 7.08 -2.76 13.89
CA VAL A 169 6.84 -1.83 15.01
C VAL A 169 6.96 -2.52 16.38
N ASN A 170 6.80 -3.84 16.42
CA ASN A 170 6.96 -4.63 17.63
C ASN A 170 8.44 -4.92 17.98
N GLU A 171 9.29 -5.11 16.98
CA GLU A 171 10.60 -5.73 17.18
C GLU A 171 11.77 -4.80 16.84
N ASN A 172 11.57 -3.82 15.96
CA ASN A 172 12.65 -3.04 15.35
C ASN A 172 12.50 -1.54 15.57
N GLU A 173 13.55 -0.80 15.20
CA GLU A 173 13.48 0.65 15.01
C GLU A 173 12.74 0.96 13.69
N TYR A 174 11.91 1.99 13.71
CA TYR A 174 11.22 2.51 12.55
C TYR A 174 11.26 4.05 12.55
N TYR A 175 10.76 4.67 11.51
CA TYR A 175 10.66 6.12 11.36
C TYR A 175 9.23 6.49 11.04
N GLY A 176 8.80 7.69 11.44
CA GLY A 176 7.41 8.14 11.24
C GLY A 176 6.48 7.69 12.36
N LEU A 177 5.18 7.62 12.06
CA LEU A 177 4.11 7.45 13.04
C LEU A 177 3.44 6.07 12.94
N PHE A 178 3.45 5.32 14.03
CA PHE A 178 2.52 4.21 14.28
C PHE A 178 1.30 4.79 15.01
N GLY A 179 0.25 5.12 14.25
CA GLY A 179 -0.92 5.85 14.74
C GLY A 179 -2.09 4.95 15.15
N GLU A 180 -2.15 3.75 14.60
CA GLU A 180 -3.17 2.74 14.90
C GLU A 180 -2.64 1.32 14.71
N TRP A 181 -3.37 0.34 15.25
CA TRP A 181 -2.98 -1.06 15.09
C TRP A 181 -3.02 -1.47 13.62
N VAL A 182 -2.05 -2.29 13.22
CA VAL A 182 -1.90 -2.71 11.84
C VAL A 182 -3.04 -3.63 11.43
N CYS A 183 -3.83 -3.23 10.45
CA CYS A 183 -4.90 -4.04 9.86
C CYS A 183 -4.35 -4.96 8.77
N CYS A 184 -3.45 -5.87 9.17
CA CYS A 184 -2.79 -6.78 8.23
C CYS A 184 -3.66 -7.90 7.69
N GLN A 185 -3.16 -8.57 6.65
CA GLN A 185 -3.69 -9.83 6.14
C GLN A 185 -3.86 -10.87 7.26
N GLU A 186 -5.03 -11.50 7.32
CA GLU A 186 -5.38 -12.39 8.42
C GLU A 186 -4.53 -13.65 8.43
N VAL A 187 -4.30 -14.25 7.26
CA VAL A 187 -3.46 -15.44 7.10
C VAL A 187 -2.18 -15.10 6.34
N ASP A 188 -1.03 -15.39 6.95
CA ASP A 188 0.26 -15.32 6.23
C ASP A 188 0.46 -16.60 5.39
N THR A 189 0.19 -16.49 4.09
CA THR A 189 0.40 -17.56 3.11
C THR A 189 1.84 -17.65 2.59
N GLY A 190 2.75 -16.82 3.12
CA GLY A 190 4.19 -16.89 2.86
C GLY A 190 4.70 -15.91 1.81
N MET A 191 3.95 -14.87 1.43
CA MET A 191 4.38 -13.88 0.43
C MET A 191 5.71 -13.21 0.82
N PHE A 192 5.83 -12.78 2.09
CA PHE A 192 7.06 -12.14 2.58
C PHE A 192 8.28 -13.06 2.43
N LYS A 193 8.12 -14.34 2.77
CA LYS A 193 9.17 -15.34 2.66
C LYS A 193 9.60 -15.55 1.21
N VAL A 194 8.66 -15.56 0.26
CA VAL A 194 8.98 -15.64 -1.18
C VAL A 194 9.81 -14.44 -1.62
N ILE A 195 9.44 -13.23 -1.22
CA ILE A 195 10.19 -12.02 -1.56
C ILE A 195 11.64 -12.11 -1.07
N GLN A 196 11.84 -12.59 0.16
CA GLN A 196 13.18 -12.80 0.73
C GLN A 196 13.99 -13.86 -0.03
N ASP A 197 13.40 -15.03 -0.29
CA ASP A 197 14.11 -16.16 -0.88
C ASP A 197 14.59 -15.88 -2.30
N TYR A 198 13.74 -15.20 -3.08
CA TYR A 198 14.02 -14.90 -4.47
C TYR A 198 14.69 -13.54 -4.67
N LYS A 199 14.76 -12.72 -3.61
CA LYS A 199 15.21 -11.33 -3.65
C LYS A 199 14.48 -10.58 -4.78
N THR A 200 13.16 -10.73 -4.78
CA THR A 200 12.28 -10.24 -5.84
C THR A 200 12.29 -8.71 -5.90
N VAL A 201 12.20 -8.08 -4.73
CA VAL A 201 12.20 -6.64 -4.49
C VAL A 201 12.96 -6.35 -3.20
N ASP A 202 13.34 -5.09 -2.98
CA ASP A 202 13.95 -4.61 -1.74
C ASP A 202 13.05 -3.64 -0.97
N TRP A 203 11.96 -3.18 -1.59
CA TRP A 203 10.90 -2.38 -0.97
C TRP A 203 9.53 -3.04 -1.09
N ILE A 204 8.72 -2.85 -0.06
CA ILE A 204 7.31 -3.20 -0.01
C ILE A 204 6.56 -1.95 0.48
N THR A 205 5.46 -1.60 -0.17
CA THR A 205 4.63 -0.47 0.23
C THR A 205 3.15 -0.82 0.20
N CYS A 206 2.41 -0.26 1.16
CA CYS A 206 0.97 -0.47 1.29
C CYS A 206 0.21 0.77 1.78
N GLY A 207 -1.11 0.68 1.84
CA GLY A 207 -2.00 1.72 2.36
C GLY A 207 -2.83 1.19 3.52
N HIS A 208 -4.16 1.32 3.39
CA HIS A 208 -5.19 0.74 4.28
C HIS A 208 -5.31 1.37 5.68
N ASP A 209 -4.24 1.40 6.47
CA ASP A 209 -4.24 2.02 7.80
C ASP A 209 -4.04 3.55 7.69
N HIS A 210 -5.13 4.31 7.81
CA HIS A 210 -5.14 5.75 7.52
C HIS A 210 -4.34 6.64 8.47
N ASN A 211 -4.05 6.16 9.68
CA ASN A 211 -3.27 6.84 10.72
C ASN A 211 -1.83 6.32 10.80
N ASN A 212 -1.50 5.23 10.11
CA ASN A 212 -0.14 4.72 10.02
C ASN A 212 0.62 5.41 8.89
N ASP A 213 1.82 5.88 9.21
CA ASP A 213 2.73 6.47 8.25
C ASP A 213 4.17 6.27 8.72
N TYR A 214 4.56 5.01 8.86
CA TYR A 214 5.92 4.64 9.21
C TYR A 214 6.60 3.86 8.11
N TYR A 215 7.93 3.88 8.16
CA TYR A 215 8.79 3.02 7.36
C TYR A 215 9.97 2.50 8.18
N GLY A 216 10.54 1.38 7.76
CA GLY A 216 11.68 0.77 8.43
C GLY A 216 12.11 -0.52 7.75
N GLN A 217 13.16 -1.13 8.29
CA GLN A 217 13.67 -2.40 7.76
C GLN A 217 13.27 -3.55 8.68
N TYR A 218 12.66 -4.58 8.10
CA TYR A 218 12.36 -5.84 8.77
C TYR A 218 12.98 -6.99 7.99
N GLN A 219 13.84 -7.78 8.67
CA GLN A 219 14.52 -8.96 8.10
C GLN A 219 15.10 -8.75 6.67
N GLY A 220 15.74 -7.61 6.45
CA GLY A 220 16.42 -7.28 5.19
C GLY A 220 15.55 -6.64 4.10
N LEU A 221 14.24 -6.45 4.34
CA LEU A 221 13.33 -5.75 3.42
C LEU A 221 12.89 -4.40 4.00
N ASN A 222 12.75 -3.39 3.13
CA ASN A 222 12.24 -2.08 3.52
C ASN A 222 10.71 -2.08 3.39
N LEU A 223 10.01 -1.70 4.45
CA LEU A 223 8.55 -1.60 4.51
C LEU A 223 8.17 -0.14 4.69
N ALA A 224 7.15 0.33 3.99
CA ALA A 224 6.69 1.72 4.09
C ALA A 224 5.20 1.89 3.80
N TYR A 225 4.47 2.53 4.72
CA TYR A 225 3.10 2.99 4.45
C TYR A 225 3.09 4.16 3.46
N GLY A 226 2.13 4.17 2.55
CA GLY A 226 1.73 5.37 1.84
C GLY A 226 0.98 6.31 2.77
N ARG A 227 1.23 7.62 2.66
CA ARG A 227 0.46 8.63 3.39
C ARG A 227 -0.95 8.74 2.79
N LYS A 228 -1.98 8.74 3.63
CA LYS A 228 -3.35 9.02 3.22
C LYS A 228 -3.47 10.38 2.51
N THR A 229 -3.94 10.35 1.27
CA THR A 229 -4.14 11.55 0.43
C THR A 229 -5.58 12.06 0.42
N GLY A 230 -6.57 11.16 0.46
CA GLY A 230 -7.99 11.48 0.32
C GLY A 230 -8.63 11.89 1.65
N TYR A 231 -9.75 12.62 1.58
CA TYR A 231 -10.47 13.15 2.75
C TYR A 231 -11.68 12.30 3.17
N MET A 232 -12.03 11.29 2.38
CA MET A 232 -13.14 10.40 2.69
C MET A 232 -12.68 9.33 3.70
N HIS A 233 -13.59 8.85 4.53
CA HIS A 233 -13.34 7.91 5.64
C HIS A 233 -12.43 8.45 6.76
N TYR A 234 -12.26 7.72 7.86
CA TYR A 234 -11.53 8.21 9.06
C TYR A 234 -10.07 8.53 8.77
N GLY A 235 -9.49 9.43 9.57
CA GLY A 235 -8.05 9.73 9.53
C GLY A 235 -7.58 10.50 8.29
N PRO A 236 -6.30 10.89 8.23
CA PRO A 236 -5.36 10.81 9.34
C PRO A 236 -5.73 11.79 10.47
N SER A 237 -5.70 11.34 11.73
CA SER A 237 -6.05 12.20 12.89
C SER A 237 -4.92 13.14 13.29
N ASP A 238 -3.69 12.63 13.32
CA ASP A 238 -2.51 13.31 13.87
C ASP A 238 -1.49 13.69 12.77
N LEU A 239 -1.84 13.49 11.50
CA LEU A 239 -1.02 13.81 10.34
C LEU A 239 -1.80 14.68 9.36
N LYS A 240 -1.09 15.44 8.54
CA LYS A 240 -1.70 16.11 7.38
C LYS A 240 -1.94 15.10 6.26
N HIS A 241 -2.91 15.36 5.38
CA HIS A 241 -2.98 14.60 4.15
C HIS A 241 -1.73 14.87 3.30
N GLY A 242 -1.30 13.85 2.57
CA GLY A 242 -0.05 13.91 1.83
C GLY A 242 0.14 12.71 0.93
N ALA A 243 1.36 12.55 0.44
CA ALA A 243 1.80 11.34 -0.24
C ALA A 243 3.24 11.01 0.19
N ARG A 244 3.57 9.73 0.20
CA ARG A 244 4.96 9.29 0.32
C ARG A 244 5.62 9.41 -1.05
N VAL A 245 6.79 10.03 -1.07
CA VAL A 245 7.62 10.18 -2.26
C VAL A 245 8.77 9.19 -2.18
N PHE A 246 9.09 8.58 -3.31
CA PHE A 246 10.26 7.73 -3.48
C PHE A 246 11.15 8.30 -4.57
N GLU A 247 12.36 8.68 -4.20
CA GLU A 247 13.40 9.05 -5.17
C GLU A 247 14.31 7.84 -5.38
N ILE A 248 14.29 7.30 -6.60
CA ILE A 248 14.99 6.07 -6.96
C ILE A 248 16.18 6.42 -7.86
N GLN A 249 17.38 6.30 -7.31
CA GLN A 249 18.62 6.40 -8.07
C GLN A 249 19.06 4.99 -8.48
N ILE A 250 19.14 4.71 -9.79
CA ILE A 250 19.61 3.43 -10.31
C ILE A 250 21.14 3.37 -10.42
N ALA A 251 21.74 4.44 -10.93
CA ALA A 251 23.17 4.56 -11.21
C ALA A 251 23.69 5.94 -10.78
N PRO A 252 24.97 6.10 -10.43
CA PRO A 252 26.03 5.07 -10.43
C PRO A 252 25.93 4.10 -9.23
N ILE A 253 25.23 4.49 -8.17
CA ILE A 253 24.99 3.64 -6.98
C ILE A 253 23.48 3.55 -6.78
N TYR A 254 22.97 2.33 -6.68
CA TYR A 254 21.56 2.10 -6.40
C TYR A 254 21.20 2.62 -5.01
N LYS A 255 20.21 3.51 -4.92
CA LYS A 255 19.74 4.10 -3.67
C LYS A 255 18.28 4.54 -3.81
N VAL A 256 17.47 4.21 -2.81
CA VAL A 256 16.12 4.73 -2.67
C VAL A 256 16.10 5.68 -1.47
N LYS A 257 15.55 6.89 -1.66
CA LYS A 257 15.21 7.81 -0.56
C LYS A 257 13.70 7.95 -0.50
N THR A 258 13.19 8.25 0.68
CA THR A 258 11.75 8.51 0.87
C THR A 258 11.52 9.63 1.86
N TRP A 259 10.43 10.37 1.66
CA TRP A 259 9.90 11.41 2.54
C TRP A 259 8.40 11.54 2.30
N ILE A 260 7.73 12.35 3.12
CA ILE A 260 6.34 12.73 2.90
C ILE A 260 6.28 14.14 2.37
N ARG A 261 5.51 14.32 1.29
CA ARG A 261 5.01 15.63 0.89
C ARG A 261 3.61 15.83 1.45
N ASN A 262 3.47 16.80 2.36
CA ASN A 262 2.17 17.22 2.85
C ASN A 262 1.47 18.11 1.83
N GLU A 263 0.14 18.16 1.92
CA GLU A 263 -0.69 18.96 1.02
C GLU A 263 -0.49 20.47 1.12
N ASP A 264 0.10 20.96 2.21
CA ASP A 264 0.45 22.35 2.45
C ASP A 264 1.89 22.69 2.01
N SER A 265 2.45 21.87 1.13
CA SER A 265 3.81 21.98 0.59
C SER A 265 4.93 21.73 1.61
N THR A 266 4.64 21.42 2.87
CA THR A 266 5.69 21.05 3.83
C THR A 266 6.23 19.64 3.57
N ILE A 267 7.50 19.41 3.89
CA ILE A 267 8.15 18.10 3.82
C ILE A 267 8.33 17.55 5.23
N ASP A 268 7.94 16.30 5.43
CA ASP A 268 8.36 15.50 6.57
C ASP A 268 9.35 14.42 6.10
N TYR A 269 10.62 14.60 6.43
CA TYR A 269 11.68 13.65 6.10
C TYR A 269 11.68 12.40 6.97
N GLN A 270 10.89 12.38 8.06
CA GLN A 270 10.83 11.26 9.00
C GLN A 270 12.24 10.79 9.41
N SER A 271 13.08 11.73 9.83
CA SER A 271 14.51 11.48 10.11
C SER A 271 14.79 10.96 11.52
N GLN A 272 13.79 11.03 12.40
CA GLN A 272 13.90 10.60 13.79
C GLN A 272 13.58 9.11 13.91
N LYS A 273 14.52 8.36 14.49
CA LYS A 273 14.32 6.95 14.82
C LYS A 273 13.37 6.81 15.99
N THR A 274 12.29 6.08 15.77
CA THR A 274 11.35 5.65 16.80
C THR A 274 11.70 4.22 17.24
N LYS A 275 11.86 4.04 18.55
CA LYS A 275 11.91 2.72 19.17
C LYS A 275 10.53 2.36 19.67
N LYS A 276 10.22 1.05 19.72
CA LYS A 276 9.03 0.58 20.40
C LYS A 276 8.95 1.18 21.80
N GLN A 277 7.81 1.76 22.13
CA GLN A 277 7.55 2.22 23.50
C GLN A 277 7.40 1.00 24.41
N ILE A 278 8.27 0.88 25.42
CA ILE A 278 8.37 -0.29 26.30
C ILE A 278 7.03 -0.66 26.96
N PHE A 279 6.17 0.35 27.20
CA PHE A 279 4.88 0.18 27.88
C PHE A 279 3.74 -0.22 26.94
N LEU A 280 3.90 -0.14 25.62
CA LEU A 280 2.88 -0.58 24.70
C LEU A 280 2.97 -2.12 24.52
N PRO A 281 1.86 -2.85 24.70
CA PRO A 281 1.86 -4.28 24.43
C PRO A 281 2.20 -4.53 22.96
N ASN A 282 2.85 -5.65 22.67
CA ASN A 282 2.99 -6.09 21.28
C ASN A 282 1.60 -6.32 20.71
N GLN A 283 1.34 -5.80 19.51
CA GLN A 283 0.19 -6.25 18.74
C GLN A 283 0.46 -7.71 18.34
N LYS A 284 -0.48 -8.61 18.63
CA LYS A 284 -0.36 -10.06 18.37
C LYS A 284 -1.26 -10.55 17.25
N PHE A 285 -2.22 -9.74 16.84
CA PHE A 285 -3.27 -10.06 15.88
C PHE A 285 -3.52 -8.86 14.97
N CYS A 286 -3.99 -9.10 13.74
CA CYS A 286 -4.32 -8.04 12.79
C CYS A 286 -5.56 -7.25 13.24
N GLY A 287 -5.62 -5.97 12.89
CA GLY A 287 -6.69 -5.06 13.33
C GLY A 287 -8.12 -5.47 12.93
N ALA A 288 -8.30 -6.19 11.81
CA ALA A 288 -9.60 -6.72 11.37
C ALA A 288 -10.12 -7.86 12.25
N SER A 289 -9.25 -8.65 12.87
CA SER A 289 -9.64 -9.77 13.74
C SER A 289 -10.31 -9.30 15.05
N ILE A 290 -10.59 -7.99 15.18
CA ILE A 290 -11.11 -7.33 16.37
C ILE A 290 -12.59 -6.97 16.16
N ASN A 291 -13.34 -7.88 15.55
CA ASN A 291 -14.77 -7.97 15.81
C ASN A 291 -15.00 -8.64 17.18
N SER A 292 -14.75 -7.93 18.28
CA SER A 292 -15.57 -8.07 19.49
C SER A 292 -15.16 -7.09 20.59
N LEU A 293 -16.18 -6.47 21.19
CA LEU A 293 -16.16 -5.93 22.56
C LEU A 293 -15.57 -6.89 23.62
N ASN A 294 -15.37 -8.18 23.29
CA ASN A 294 -14.77 -9.18 24.16
C ASN A 294 -13.24 -9.08 24.22
N PHE A 295 -12.56 -8.78 23.10
CA PHE A 295 -11.09 -8.66 23.07
C PHE A 295 -10.57 -7.47 23.91
N LEU A 296 -11.24 -6.32 23.82
CA LEU A 296 -10.89 -5.13 24.62
C LEU A 296 -11.01 -5.37 26.13
N LYS A 297 -11.94 -6.23 26.55
CA LYS A 297 -12.12 -6.65 27.95
C LYS A 297 -11.10 -7.71 28.37
N GLU A 298 -10.78 -8.65 27.47
CA GLU A 298 -9.87 -9.76 27.75
C GLU A 298 -8.42 -9.29 27.97
N PHE A 299 -8.03 -8.19 27.32
CA PHE A 299 -6.68 -7.61 27.44
C PHE A 299 -6.62 -6.28 28.22
N GLY A 300 -7.71 -5.84 28.86
CA GLY A 300 -7.74 -4.64 29.70
C GLY A 300 -7.48 -3.32 28.96
N LEU A 301 -7.79 -3.27 27.67
CA LEU A 301 -7.54 -2.14 26.77
C LEU A 301 -8.73 -1.16 26.68
N ASP A 302 -9.87 -1.53 27.25
CA ASP A 302 -11.05 -0.68 27.44
C ASP A 302 -10.70 0.69 28.09
N LYS A 303 -9.75 0.69 29.03
CA LYS A 303 -9.27 1.92 29.69
C LYS A 303 -8.46 2.83 28.76
N TRP A 304 -7.69 2.29 27.81
CA TRP A 304 -6.86 3.08 26.89
C TRP A 304 -7.71 3.90 25.93
N ILE A 305 -8.77 3.30 25.36
CA ILE A 305 -9.74 4.02 24.51
C ILE A 305 -10.51 5.08 25.32
N SER A 306 -10.90 4.76 26.56
CA SER A 306 -11.62 5.71 27.43
C SER A 306 -10.79 6.96 27.78
N GLN A 307 -9.45 6.86 27.78
CA GLN A 307 -8.56 7.98 28.05
C GLN A 307 -8.37 8.87 26.81
N LYS A 308 -8.32 8.31 25.59
CA LYS A 308 -8.32 9.09 24.35
C LYS A 308 -9.64 9.85 24.14
N ASN A 309 -10.78 9.23 24.45
CA ASN A 309 -12.10 9.87 24.31
C ASN A 309 -12.39 10.96 25.37
N LYS A 310 -11.62 11.03 26.45
CA LYS A 310 -11.74 12.09 27.47
C LYS A 310 -10.89 13.33 27.17
N GLN A 311 -10.04 13.30 26.15
CA GLN A 311 -9.29 14.48 25.70
C GLN A 311 -9.96 15.22 24.52
N ASN A 312 -11.09 14.71 24.02
CA ASN A 312 -11.87 15.32 22.93
C ASN A 312 -13.31 15.68 23.34
N ILE A 313 -13.52 16.09 24.59
CA ILE A 313 -14.73 16.82 25.03
C ILE A 313 -14.28 18.11 25.72
#